data_AF-A0A6L8MZD8-F1
#
_entry.id   AF-A0A6L8MZD8-F1
#
_cell.length_a   1.000
_cell.length_b   1.000
_cell.length_c   1.000
_cell.angle_alpha   90.00
_cell.angle_beta   90.00
_cell.angle_gamma   90.00
#
_symmetry.space_group_name_H-M   'P 1'
#
loop_
_entity.id
_entity.type
_entity.pdbx_description
1 polymer ?
#
loop_
_entity_poly.entity_id
_entity_poly.type
_entity_poly.pdbx_seq_one_letter_code
_entity_poly.pdbx_strand_id
1 'polypeptide(L)'
;MNIKKLILTLLTLMLTIVLCACGNQSNANDSQLSGTYSYEKGGIDGSEMGFEDEELTLHYELKVSGDENILNINLLSERGNNVKYLYSEKVTIDTDKQIISDSNGTELKYSVSGDSVTIPDLAGDAGEMVTLNK
;
A
#
# COMPACT_ATOMS: atom_id res chain seq x y z
N MET A 1 -39.86 10.06 -53.80
CA MET A 1 -38.55 9.76 -53.19
C MET A 1 -38.79 8.85 -52.00
N ASN A 2 -38.22 7.64 -52.03
CA ASN A 2 -38.64 6.50 -51.21
C ASN A 2 -38.24 6.66 -49.73
N ILE A 3 -39.20 6.46 -48.82
CA ILE A 3 -39.06 6.45 -47.34
C ILE A 3 -37.90 5.56 -46.84
N LYS A 4 -37.49 4.57 -47.64
CA LYS A 4 -36.35 3.69 -47.34
C LYS A 4 -34.99 4.39 -47.31
N LYS A 5 -34.83 5.57 -47.95
CA LYS A 5 -33.56 6.33 -47.90
C LYS A 5 -33.45 7.24 -46.67
N LEU A 6 -34.56 7.56 -45.99
CA LEU A 6 -34.55 8.46 -44.83
C LEU A 6 -34.08 7.75 -43.55
N ILE A 7 -34.30 6.44 -43.46
CA ILE A 7 -33.91 5.64 -42.28
C ILE A 7 -32.40 5.35 -42.29
N LEU A 8 -31.79 5.23 -43.48
CA LEU A 8 -30.36 4.89 -43.58
C LEU A 8 -29.43 6.09 -43.31
N THR A 9 -29.90 7.33 -43.50
CA THR A 9 -29.14 8.54 -43.12
C THR A 9 -29.28 8.94 -41.66
N LEU A 10 -30.28 8.40 -40.94
CA LEU A 10 -30.46 8.70 -39.52
C LEU A 10 -29.62 7.79 -38.60
N LEU A 11 -29.14 6.65 -39.10
CA LEU A 11 -28.36 5.69 -38.32
C LEU A 11 -26.85 6.01 -38.26
N THR A 12 -26.37 6.93 -39.10
CA THR A 12 -24.94 7.31 -39.18
C THR A 12 -24.61 8.60 -38.43
N LEU A 13 -25.58 9.25 -37.78
CA LEU A 13 -25.41 10.55 -37.10
C LEU A 13 -25.66 10.49 -35.58
N MET A 14 -25.26 9.39 -34.94
CA MET A 14 -25.13 9.31 -33.46
C MET A 14 -23.71 8.90 -33.03
N LEU A 15 -22.73 9.15 -33.90
CA LEU A 15 -21.31 9.09 -33.55
C LEU A 15 -20.81 10.52 -33.27
N THR A 16 -21.28 11.11 -32.18
CA THR A 16 -20.69 12.33 -31.61
C THR A 16 -20.33 12.06 -30.15
N ILE A 17 -19.15 11.47 -30.01
CA ILE A 17 -18.09 11.88 -29.08
C ILE A 17 -18.62 12.54 -27.80
N VAL A 18 -18.97 11.71 -26.81
CA VAL A 18 -18.90 12.15 -25.41
C VAL A 18 -17.43 12.09 -25.00
N LEU A 19 -16.67 13.11 -25.40
CA LEU A 19 -15.47 13.53 -24.67
C LEU A 19 -15.97 14.31 -23.45
N CYS A 20 -16.41 13.59 -22.43
CA CYS A 20 -16.59 14.17 -21.11
C CYS A 20 -15.46 13.66 -20.22
N ALA A 21 -14.44 14.51 -20.13
CA ALA A 21 -13.47 14.60 -19.05
C ALA A 21 -12.76 13.30 -18.67
N CYS A 22 -11.51 13.18 -19.13
CA CYS A 22 -10.43 12.77 -18.23
C CYS A 22 -10.38 13.79 -17.08
N GLY A 23 -11.32 13.70 -16.16
CA GLY A 23 -11.03 14.09 -14.80
C GLY A 23 -10.03 13.06 -14.33
N ASN A 24 -8.75 13.43 -14.27
CA ASN A 24 -7.94 12.92 -13.17
C ASN A 24 -8.69 13.35 -11.91
N GLN A 25 -9.64 12.52 -11.47
CA GLN A 25 -10.01 12.50 -10.08
C GLN A 25 -8.73 12.03 -9.42
N SER A 26 -7.91 12.98 -8.94
CA SER A 26 -6.97 12.66 -7.89
C SER A 26 -7.79 11.93 -6.85
N ASN A 27 -7.50 10.63 -6.67
CA ASN A 27 -8.21 9.75 -5.76
C ASN A 27 -8.36 10.49 -4.43
N ALA A 28 -9.58 10.93 -4.12
CA ALA A 28 -9.84 11.63 -2.85
C ALA A 28 -9.49 10.73 -1.65
N ASN A 29 -9.37 9.42 -1.89
CA ASN A 29 -8.99 8.39 -0.92
C ASN A 29 -7.47 8.33 -0.62
N ASP A 30 -6.59 8.80 -1.50
CA ASP A 30 -5.14 8.86 -1.19
C ASP A 30 -4.84 9.88 -0.08
N SER A 31 -5.69 10.90 0.05
CA SER A 31 -5.57 11.87 1.15
C SER A 31 -5.86 11.24 2.52
N GLN A 32 -6.69 10.20 2.57
CA GLN A 32 -7.14 9.58 3.82
C GLN A 32 -6.06 8.66 4.43
N LEU A 33 -5.27 7.97 3.60
CA LEU A 33 -4.22 7.06 4.09
C LEU A 33 -2.86 7.74 4.27
N SER A 34 -2.70 9.00 3.85
CA SER A 34 -1.41 9.70 3.91
C SER A 34 -0.83 9.76 5.33
N GLY A 35 0.47 9.51 5.46
CA GLY A 35 1.21 9.53 6.73
C GLY A 35 2.19 8.37 6.89
N THR A 36 2.81 8.30 8.05
CA THR A 36 3.68 7.19 8.43
C THR A 36 2.97 6.39 9.51
N TYR A 37 2.89 5.08 9.36
CA TYR A 37 2.32 4.17 10.36
C TYR A 37 3.42 3.23 10.82
N SER A 38 3.48 2.95 12.11
CA SER A 38 4.51 2.09 12.68
C SER A 38 3.97 1.07 13.69
N TYR A 39 4.71 0.00 13.84
CA TYR A 39 4.54 -0.99 14.90
C TYR A 39 5.91 -1.47 15.36
N GLU A 40 6.06 -1.66 16.67
CA GLU A 40 7.31 -2.14 17.27
C GLU A 40 7.07 -3.32 18.20
N LYS A 41 7.96 -4.30 18.14
CA LYS A 41 8.02 -5.45 19.06
C LYS A 41 9.46 -5.68 19.50
N GLY A 42 9.75 -5.36 20.75
CA GLY A 42 11.06 -5.63 21.39
C GLY A 42 11.21 -7.08 21.85
N GLY A 43 12.37 -7.38 22.44
CA GLY A 43 12.66 -8.68 23.07
C GLY A 43 13.11 -9.76 22.09
N ILE A 44 13.66 -9.39 20.93
CA ILE A 44 14.25 -10.33 19.99
C ILE A 44 15.71 -10.56 20.38
N ASP A 45 16.07 -11.82 20.64
CA ASP A 45 17.46 -12.20 20.93
C ASP A 45 18.36 -11.90 19.72
N GLY A 46 19.30 -10.98 19.91
CA GLY A 46 20.27 -10.56 18.90
C GLY A 46 21.49 -11.47 18.75
N SER A 47 21.67 -12.44 19.64
CA SER A 47 22.91 -13.24 19.73
C SER A 47 23.24 -14.00 18.45
N GLU A 48 22.25 -14.62 17.80
CA GLU A 48 22.44 -15.32 16.52
C GLU A 48 22.85 -14.39 15.36
N MET A 49 22.66 -13.08 15.53
CA MET A 49 22.98 -12.05 14.55
C MET A 49 24.25 -11.25 14.90
N GLY A 50 25.00 -11.68 15.93
CA GLY A 50 26.22 -11.01 16.38
C GLY A 50 25.99 -9.84 17.34
N PHE A 51 24.79 -9.77 17.94
CA PHE A 51 24.41 -8.79 18.95
C PHE A 51 24.18 -9.50 20.29
N GLU A 52 25.23 -10.16 20.81
CA GLU A 52 25.18 -11.07 21.97
C GLU A 52 24.64 -10.43 23.25
N ASP A 53 24.80 -9.11 23.40
CA ASP A 53 24.38 -8.35 24.58
C ASP A 53 23.23 -7.37 24.28
N GLU A 54 22.53 -7.48 23.14
CA GLU A 54 21.43 -6.56 22.79
C GLU A 54 20.11 -7.30 22.57
N GLU A 55 19.02 -6.74 23.11
CA GLU A 55 17.67 -7.08 22.69
C GLU A 55 17.26 -6.23 21.49
N LEU A 56 17.01 -6.88 20.36
CA LEU A 56 16.60 -6.22 19.14
C LEU A 56 15.09 -5.92 19.14
N THR A 57 14.72 -4.88 18.37
CA THR A 57 13.33 -4.48 18.14
C THR A 57 12.96 -4.72 16.68
N LEU A 58 11.89 -5.48 16.45
CA LEU A 58 11.23 -5.56 15.16
C LEU A 58 10.40 -4.32 14.94
N HIS A 59 10.72 -3.57 13.89
CA HIS A 59 10.08 -2.31 13.54
C HIS A 59 9.46 -2.43 12.15
N TYR A 60 8.15 -2.19 12.08
CA TYR A 60 7.38 -2.03 10.87
C TYR A 60 7.15 -0.54 10.62
N GLU A 61 7.29 -0.11 9.37
CA GLU A 61 6.96 1.24 8.92
C GLU A 61 6.27 1.20 7.56
N LEU A 62 5.03 1.69 7.49
CA LEU A 62 4.35 2.00 6.24
C LEU A 62 4.33 3.52 6.06
N LYS A 63 5.14 4.02 5.14
CA LYS A 63 5.12 5.42 4.73
C LYS A 63 4.24 5.59 3.50
N VAL A 64 3.23 6.43 3.59
CA VAL A 64 2.30 6.79 2.52
C VAL A 64 2.43 8.28 2.24
N SER A 65 3.22 8.62 1.24
CA SER A 65 3.40 9.99 0.76
C SER A 65 3.13 10.01 -0.73
N GLY A 66 2.29 10.92 -1.24
CA GLY A 66 1.73 10.82 -2.61
C GLY A 66 2.70 10.53 -3.75
N ASP A 67 3.99 10.86 -3.61
CA ASP A 67 5.04 10.59 -4.60
C ASP A 67 5.73 9.22 -4.42
N GLU A 68 5.68 8.66 -3.22
CA GLU A 68 6.36 7.42 -2.84
C GLU A 68 5.75 6.78 -1.58
N ASN A 69 5.30 5.53 -1.74
CA ASN A 69 4.89 4.69 -0.62
C ASN A 69 5.96 3.61 -0.39
N ILE A 70 6.33 3.39 0.87
CA ILE A 70 7.39 2.44 1.25
C ILE A 70 6.88 1.61 2.41
N LEU A 71 7.09 0.30 2.34
CA LEU A 71 6.92 -0.61 3.46
C LEU A 71 8.30 -1.12 3.89
N ASN A 72 8.71 -0.77 5.10
CA ASN A 72 9.93 -1.24 5.73
C ASN A 72 9.60 -2.16 6.90
N ILE A 73 10.37 -3.24 7.01
CA ILE A 73 10.37 -4.14 8.16
C ILE A 73 11.82 -4.43 8.47
N ASN A 74 12.27 -4.04 9.65
CA ASN A 74 13.66 -4.13 10.03
C ASN A 74 13.84 -4.46 11.50
N LEU A 75 15.01 -5.00 11.81
CA LEU A 75 15.48 -5.15 13.18
C LEU A 75 16.32 -3.92 13.54
N LEU A 76 16.04 -3.37 14.71
CA LEU A 76 16.75 -2.26 15.32
C LEU A 76 17.54 -2.74 16.54
N SER A 77 18.77 -2.26 16.69
CA SER A 77 19.50 -2.31 17.95
C SER A 77 18.79 -1.52 19.06
N GLU A 78 19.20 -1.71 20.31
CA GLU A 78 18.71 -0.91 21.45
C GLU A 78 18.94 0.60 21.28
N ARG A 79 19.93 0.98 20.46
CA ARG A 79 20.24 2.37 20.12
C ARG A 79 19.39 2.93 18.96
N GLY A 80 18.46 2.13 18.43
CA GLY A 80 17.62 2.50 17.29
C GLY A 80 18.32 2.43 15.93
N ASN A 81 19.56 1.89 15.86
CA ASN A 81 20.22 1.69 14.57
C ASN A 81 19.62 0.48 13.86
N ASN A 82 19.38 0.61 12.55
CA ASN A 82 19.02 -0.52 11.71
C ASN A 82 20.18 -1.52 11.65
N VAL A 83 19.91 -2.76 12.05
CA VAL A 83 20.89 -3.86 12.00
C VAL A 83 20.61 -4.84 10.88
N LYS A 84 19.35 -4.97 10.44
CA LYS A 84 18.94 -5.83 9.34
C LYS A 84 17.60 -5.40 8.76
N TYR A 85 17.49 -5.32 7.43
CA TYR A 85 16.21 -5.27 6.74
C TYR A 85 15.68 -6.69 6.50
N LEU A 86 14.43 -6.92 6.90
CA LEU A 86 13.66 -8.13 6.60
C LEU A 86 12.81 -7.90 5.35
N TYR A 87 12.31 -6.68 5.16
CA TYR A 87 11.56 -6.23 4.00
C TYR A 87 11.77 -4.72 3.81
N SER A 88 11.91 -4.24 2.58
CA SER A 88 12.11 -2.82 2.29
C SER A 88 11.78 -2.58 0.82
N GLU A 89 10.50 -2.38 0.52
CA GLU A 89 10.03 -2.24 -0.85
C GLU A 89 9.27 -0.94 -1.05
N LYS A 90 9.44 -0.36 -2.25
CA LYS A 90 8.49 0.62 -2.75
C LYS A 90 7.21 -0.12 -3.10
N VAL A 91 6.09 0.38 -2.61
CA VAL A 91 4.78 -0.26 -2.78
C VAL A 91 3.80 0.64 -3.53
N THR A 92 2.86 0.02 -4.22
CA THR A 92 1.65 0.67 -4.71
C THR A 92 0.50 0.37 -3.76
N ILE A 93 -0.44 1.31 -3.64
CA ILE A 93 -1.62 1.16 -2.77
C ILE A 93 -2.85 1.36 -3.64
N ASP A 94 -3.61 0.28 -3.83
CA ASP A 94 -4.93 0.33 -4.44
C ASP A 94 -5.96 0.51 -3.31
N THR A 95 -6.36 1.76 -3.09
CA THR A 95 -7.28 2.13 -2.01
C THR A 95 -8.70 1.61 -2.22
N ASP A 96 -9.11 1.40 -3.48
CA ASP A 96 -10.43 0.87 -3.83
C ASP A 96 -10.52 -0.64 -3.54
N LYS A 97 -9.43 -1.38 -3.79
CA LYS A 97 -9.34 -2.81 -3.51
C LYS A 97 -8.80 -3.16 -2.13
N GLN A 98 -8.25 -2.18 -1.42
CA GLN A 98 -7.52 -2.36 -0.17
C GLN A 98 -6.35 -3.35 -0.30
N ILE A 99 -5.52 -3.13 -1.34
CA ILE A 99 -4.34 -3.96 -1.63
C ILE A 99 -3.10 -3.08 -1.62
N ILE A 100 -2.05 -3.54 -0.93
CA ILE A 100 -0.67 -3.05 -1.06
C ILE A 100 0.07 -4.05 -1.95
N SER A 101 0.74 -3.58 -2.99
CA SER A 101 1.51 -4.45 -3.89
C SER A 101 2.96 -3.98 -3.99
N ASP A 102 3.89 -4.93 -4.07
CA ASP A 102 5.29 -4.64 -4.35
C ASP A 102 5.68 -4.93 -5.81
N SER A 103 6.91 -4.55 -6.17
CA SER A 103 7.43 -4.74 -7.53
C SER A 103 7.69 -6.21 -7.90
N ASN A 104 7.72 -7.10 -6.89
CA ASN A 104 7.91 -8.55 -7.06
C ASN A 104 6.60 -9.29 -7.31
N GLY A 105 5.45 -8.59 -7.25
CA GLY A 105 4.13 -9.17 -7.45
C GLY A 105 3.48 -9.71 -6.17
N THR A 106 4.04 -9.42 -5.00
CA THR A 106 3.38 -9.70 -3.72
C THR A 106 2.18 -8.77 -3.57
N GLU A 107 1.04 -9.32 -3.14
CA GLU A 107 -0.15 -8.55 -2.83
C GLU A 107 -0.55 -8.80 -1.37
N LEU A 108 -0.74 -7.71 -0.61
CA LEU A 108 -1.13 -7.71 0.78
C LEU A 108 -2.48 -7.04 0.91
N LYS A 109 -3.48 -7.77 1.41
CA LYS A 109 -4.75 -7.15 1.77
C LYS A 109 -4.58 -6.38 3.08
N TYR A 110 -4.98 -5.13 3.09
CA TYR A 110 -4.93 -4.29 4.29
C TYR A 110 -6.33 -3.83 4.71
N SER A 111 -6.45 -3.34 5.94
CA SER A 111 -7.64 -2.64 6.40
C SER A 111 -7.28 -1.38 7.17
N VAL A 112 -8.19 -0.42 7.22
CA VAL A 112 -7.99 0.89 7.87
C VAL A 112 -9.08 1.08 8.91
N SER A 113 -8.70 1.51 10.11
CA SER A 113 -9.62 1.87 11.19
C SER A 113 -9.07 3.08 11.94
N GLY A 114 -9.63 4.26 11.69
CA GLY A 114 -9.10 5.51 12.24
C GLY A 114 -7.68 5.78 11.75
N ASP A 115 -6.76 6.01 12.67
CA ASP A 115 -5.33 6.25 12.41
C ASP A 115 -4.49 4.96 12.40
N SER A 116 -5.13 3.80 12.21
CA SER A 116 -4.47 2.50 12.19
C SER A 116 -4.64 1.80 10.85
N VAL A 117 -3.57 1.14 10.40
CA VAL A 117 -3.54 0.27 9.22
C VAL A 117 -3.17 -1.14 9.67
N THR A 118 -3.96 -2.14 9.29
CA THR A 118 -3.68 -3.55 9.60
C THR A 118 -3.29 -4.30 8.35
N ILE A 119 -2.13 -4.96 8.37
CA ILE A 119 -1.54 -5.74 7.26
C ILE A 119 -1.15 -7.15 7.74
N PRO A 120 -0.90 -8.12 6.84
CA PRO A 120 -0.37 -9.42 7.23
C PRO A 120 1.01 -9.30 7.90
N ASP A 121 1.28 -10.13 8.91
CA ASP A 121 2.61 -10.25 9.50
C ASP A 121 3.56 -10.91 8.49
N LEU A 122 4.62 -10.19 8.09
CA LEU A 122 5.61 -10.67 7.11
C LEU A 122 6.90 -11.16 7.76
N ALA A 123 7.11 -10.85 9.04
CA ALA A 123 8.34 -11.18 9.77
C ALA A 123 8.11 -12.15 10.95
N GLY A 124 6.88 -12.30 11.41
CA GLY A 124 6.47 -13.22 12.46
C GLY A 124 5.70 -14.42 11.92
N ASP A 125 4.54 -14.68 12.51
CA ASP A 125 3.80 -15.93 12.31
C ASP A 125 2.89 -15.86 11.08
N ALA A 126 3.00 -16.86 10.20
CA ALA A 126 2.22 -16.91 8.98
C ALA A 126 0.71 -16.97 9.28
N GLY A 127 -0.04 -16.02 8.72
CA GLY A 127 -1.49 -15.91 8.91
C GLY A 127 -1.92 -14.93 10.01
N GLU A 128 -0.97 -14.40 10.79
CA GLU A 128 -1.22 -13.32 11.73
C GLU A 128 -1.27 -11.96 11.02
N MET A 129 -1.82 -10.96 11.72
CA MET A 129 -1.93 -9.59 11.26
C MET A 129 -1.21 -8.64 12.23
N VAL A 130 -0.61 -7.59 11.69
CA VAL A 130 0.03 -6.51 12.45
C VAL A 130 -0.77 -5.22 12.24
N THR A 131 -1.09 -4.54 13.33
CA THR A 131 -1.73 -3.21 13.30
C THR A 131 -0.69 -2.12 13.54
N LEU A 132 -0.42 -1.34 12.50
CA LEU A 132 0.42 -0.16 12.52
C LEU A 132 -0.40 1.06 12.89
N ASN A 133 0.16 1.95 13.70
CA ASN A 133 -0.48 3.19 14.14
C ASN A 133 0.31 4.40 13.66
N LYS A 134 -0.42 5.46 13.31
CA LYS A 134 0.15 6.74 12.86
C LYS A 134 0.88 7.49 13.95
#